data_AF-A0A519C374-F1
#
_entry.id   AF-A0A519C374-F1
#
_cell.length_a   1.000
_cell.length_b   1.000
_cell.length_c   1.000
_cell.angle_alpha   90.00
_cell.angle_beta   90.00
_cell.angle_gamma   90.00
#
_symmetry.space_group_name_H-M   'P 1'
#
loop_
_entity.id
_entity.type
_entity.pdbx_description
1 polymer ?
#
loop_
_entity_poly.entity_id
_entity_poly.type
_entity_poly.pdbx_seq_one_letter_code
_entity_poly.pdbx_strand_id
1 'polypeptide(L)'
;MLLLGNSEAAPSTGTIQVAFILSEFEDQEYQEDHDQDYFEDLAFGNSDSMWEYYDEVSRSELNIEGDVFGPYTLDGDAADYGTENMDFVEDSVEIADDDIDYRNYDAVMVIHSGPGEESSGNSDDIWSIHWPYSIETDDDGHEIEEITQAPEYEYSSGERSPLGVWVHEFGHELGIPDLYDTDDSSEGIGHWGVMASGSWADNGETPVYFSAWSRYWLGWIDPIVITDDINNLELEPIENEGNVYLLPIPGNWSNSNEYYLIENRQKLKYDSYLPGEGLLIWHIDEEVIYSNWNSNSVNNDEDHKGVDLEEADGEDDLDHTNNRGDSGDPYNSGSFTKNTYPNSLAYNGTESGWKIENIETSGDNIIVDISFLSKPHAVADADEAVIAEGLELQFYGDESWDEDGNIVSYTWDFGDGDFSYTDNPTHIFTQNGTYDVKLTVCDNNDLCDSMILNIFVNKPPIAVVEISKL
;
A
#
# COMPACT_ATOMS: atom_id res chain seq x y z
N MET A 1 4.18 10.40 8.52
CA MET A 1 3.57 10.55 9.86
C MET A 1 2.50 9.48 9.91
N LEU A 2 2.55 8.41 10.71
CA LEU A 2 3.32 8.03 11.89
C LEU A 2 3.98 6.65 11.65
N LEU A 3 5.27 6.49 11.98
CA LEU A 3 5.83 5.17 12.30
C LEU A 3 5.23 4.74 13.64
N LEU A 4 4.09 4.07 13.60
CA LEU A 4 3.60 3.26 14.70
C LEU A 4 3.86 1.80 14.29
N GLY A 5 5.13 1.39 14.32
CA GLY A 5 5.41 -0.02 14.54
C GLY A 5 4.83 -0.38 15.91
N ASN A 6 4.17 -1.53 15.99
CA ASN A 6 3.92 -2.16 17.29
C ASN A 6 5.25 -2.21 18.05
N SER A 7 5.23 -1.96 19.36
CA SER A 7 6.43 -1.86 20.18
C SER A 7 7.14 -3.21 20.43
N GLU A 8 6.71 -4.26 19.74
CA GLU A 8 7.06 -5.67 19.99
C GLU A 8 7.77 -6.30 18.77
N ALA A 9 7.55 -5.81 17.54
CA ALA A 9 8.21 -6.29 16.33
C ALA A 9 9.72 -6.01 16.27
N ALA A 10 10.45 -6.90 15.59
CA ALA A 10 11.86 -6.76 15.31
C ALA A 10 12.15 -5.56 14.38
N PRO A 11 13.35 -4.94 14.47
CA PRO A 11 13.71 -3.85 13.58
C PRO A 11 13.68 -4.27 12.10
N SER A 12 12.92 -3.56 11.27
CA SER A 12 12.83 -3.82 9.83
C SER A 12 14.04 -3.34 9.01
N THR A 13 15.00 -2.64 9.64
CA THR A 13 16.18 -2.08 8.98
C THR A 13 17.42 -2.17 9.86
N GLY A 14 18.60 -2.11 9.25
CA GLY A 14 19.89 -2.30 9.90
C GLY A 14 20.26 -3.78 10.01
N THR A 15 21.20 -4.08 10.92
CA THR A 15 21.56 -5.45 11.26
C THR A 15 20.73 -5.91 12.44
N ILE A 16 20.03 -7.03 12.29
CA ILE A 16 19.30 -7.70 13.37
C ILE A 16 19.91 -9.06 13.67
N GLN A 17 19.77 -9.50 14.92
CA GLN A 17 20.20 -10.81 15.40
C GLN A 17 19.00 -11.75 15.54
N VAL A 18 19.03 -12.92 14.91
CA VAL A 18 17.94 -13.91 14.97
C VAL A 18 18.45 -15.22 15.59
N ALA A 19 17.72 -15.75 16.56
CA ALA A 19 17.97 -17.08 17.11
C ALA A 19 17.06 -18.10 16.41
N PHE A 20 17.66 -19.13 15.81
CA PHE A 20 16.92 -20.27 15.30
C PHE A 20 17.01 -21.43 16.30
N ILE A 21 15.87 -21.96 16.73
CA ILE A 21 15.80 -23.11 17.64
C ILE A 21 15.28 -24.31 16.85
N LEU A 22 16.13 -25.32 16.66
CA LEU A 22 15.74 -26.58 16.04
C LEU A 22 15.14 -27.50 17.10
N SER A 23 13.85 -27.84 16.96
CA SER A 23 13.13 -28.74 17.86
C SER A 23 12.57 -29.96 17.13
N GLU A 24 12.83 -31.13 17.68
CA GLU A 24 12.38 -32.43 17.18
C GLU A 24 11.59 -33.20 18.25
N PHE A 25 11.00 -34.33 17.88
CA PHE A 25 10.07 -35.09 18.73
C PHE A 25 10.57 -36.51 19.00
N GLU A 26 10.01 -37.21 19.99
CA GLU A 26 10.45 -38.57 20.33
C GLU A 26 10.24 -39.58 19.17
N ASP A 27 9.27 -39.32 18.29
CA ASP A 27 8.90 -40.16 17.15
C ASP A 27 9.29 -39.60 15.77
N GLN A 28 9.78 -38.35 15.73
CA GLN A 28 10.12 -37.62 14.51
C GLN A 28 11.40 -36.81 14.73
N GLU A 29 12.51 -37.31 14.17
CA GLU A 29 13.80 -36.62 14.09
C GLU A 29 13.90 -35.88 12.74
N TYR A 30 14.78 -34.87 12.66
CA TYR A 30 15.14 -34.25 11.37
C TYR A 30 15.70 -35.26 10.36
N GLN A 31 15.59 -34.95 9.08
CA GLN A 31 16.18 -35.76 8.02
C GLN A 31 17.71 -35.88 8.18
N GLU A 32 18.28 -37.03 7.76
CA GLU A 32 19.72 -37.32 7.97
C GLU A 32 20.64 -36.29 7.31
N ASP A 33 20.19 -35.63 6.23
CA ASP A 33 20.89 -34.57 5.51
C ASP A 33 20.46 -33.15 5.87
N HIS A 34 19.51 -32.98 6.79
CA HIS A 34 19.14 -31.70 7.39
C HIS A 34 19.82 -31.54 8.76
N ASP A 35 21.15 -31.48 8.73
CA ASP A 35 21.94 -31.16 9.92
C ASP A 35 21.99 -29.66 10.18
N GLN A 36 22.69 -29.24 11.23
CA GLN A 36 22.80 -27.82 11.58
C GLN A 36 23.37 -26.97 10.44
N ASP A 37 24.34 -27.50 9.66
CA ASP A 37 24.92 -26.77 8.52
C ASP A 37 23.85 -26.49 7.44
N TYR A 38 22.90 -27.41 7.23
CA TYR A 38 21.77 -27.19 6.31
C TYR A 38 20.91 -25.99 6.73
N PHE A 39 20.52 -25.92 8.01
CA PHE A 39 19.71 -24.80 8.51
C PHE A 39 20.48 -23.49 8.56
N GLU A 40 21.78 -23.52 8.87
CA GLU A 40 22.65 -22.35 8.76
C GLU A 40 22.74 -21.83 7.31
N ASP A 41 22.84 -22.72 6.33
CA ASP A 41 22.83 -22.36 4.91
C ASP A 41 21.45 -21.82 4.47
N LEU A 42 20.34 -22.39 4.96
CA LEU A 42 18.98 -21.91 4.64
C LEU A 42 18.67 -20.56 5.29
N ALA A 43 19.15 -20.31 6.51
CA ALA A 43 18.97 -19.03 7.19
C ALA A 43 19.91 -17.94 6.66
N PHE A 44 21.20 -18.25 6.52
CA PHE A 44 22.28 -17.26 6.35
C PHE A 44 23.19 -17.50 5.13
N GLY A 45 22.87 -18.49 4.29
CA GLY A 45 23.65 -18.81 3.08
C GLY A 45 23.63 -17.69 2.04
N ASN A 46 24.48 -17.80 1.01
CA ASN A 46 24.57 -16.78 -0.06
C ASN A 46 23.84 -17.22 -1.35
N SER A 47 22.92 -18.19 -1.24
CA SER A 47 22.13 -18.75 -2.34
C SER A 47 20.90 -19.41 -1.73
N ASP A 48 19.72 -19.09 -2.24
CA ASP A 48 18.43 -19.70 -1.89
C ASP A 48 18.18 -19.71 -0.36
N SER A 49 18.53 -18.62 0.32
CA SER A 49 18.45 -18.47 1.77
C SER A 49 17.54 -17.30 2.19
N MET A 50 17.12 -17.30 3.44
CA MET A 50 16.36 -16.20 4.03
C MET A 50 17.16 -14.89 4.00
N TRP A 51 18.44 -14.92 4.38
CA TRP A 51 19.31 -13.74 4.31
C TRP A 51 19.43 -13.18 2.89
N GLU A 52 19.67 -14.02 1.88
CA GLU A 52 19.81 -13.55 0.48
C GLU A 52 18.52 -12.87 0.01
N TYR A 53 17.36 -13.49 0.31
CA TYR A 53 16.07 -12.91 -0.02
C TYR A 53 15.90 -11.52 0.59
N TYR A 54 16.10 -11.38 1.90
CA TYR A 54 15.89 -10.10 2.58
C TYR A 54 16.94 -9.05 2.19
N ASP A 55 18.22 -9.41 2.01
CA ASP A 55 19.25 -8.47 1.51
C ASP A 55 18.87 -7.95 0.13
N GLU A 56 18.41 -8.82 -0.77
CA GLU A 56 18.00 -8.43 -2.12
C GLU A 56 16.75 -7.54 -2.11
N VAL A 57 15.65 -8.01 -1.50
CA VAL A 57 14.35 -7.35 -1.56
C VAL A 57 14.33 -6.05 -0.77
N SER A 58 15.12 -5.96 0.31
CA SER A 58 15.28 -4.74 1.10
C SER A 58 16.30 -3.74 0.52
N ARG A 59 17.03 -4.10 -0.55
CA ARG A 59 18.16 -3.31 -1.09
C ARG A 59 19.27 -3.09 -0.06
N SER A 60 19.56 -4.13 0.71
CA SER A 60 20.50 -4.12 1.84
C SER A 60 20.13 -3.15 2.95
N GLU A 61 18.88 -2.69 3.03
CA GLU A 61 18.39 -1.92 4.18
C GLU A 61 18.17 -2.82 5.40
N LEU A 62 17.96 -4.12 5.22
CA LEU A 62 17.91 -5.14 6.27
C LEU A 62 19.01 -6.18 6.07
N ASN A 63 19.76 -6.47 7.14
CA ASN A 63 20.77 -7.52 7.19
C ASN A 63 20.49 -8.45 8.37
N ILE A 64 20.26 -9.72 8.08
CA ILE A 64 19.93 -10.74 9.08
C ILE A 64 21.21 -11.50 9.46
N GLU A 65 21.58 -11.47 10.73
CA GLU A 65 22.66 -12.28 11.32
C GLU A 65 22.09 -13.11 12.46
N GLY A 66 22.77 -14.17 12.89
CA GLY A 66 22.21 -15.01 13.94
C GLY A 66 22.95 -16.31 14.15
N ASP A 67 22.33 -17.17 14.95
CA ASP A 67 22.86 -18.48 15.32
C ASP A 67 21.74 -19.53 15.27
N VAL A 68 22.11 -20.77 14.98
CA VAL A 68 21.22 -21.94 14.98
C VAL A 68 21.56 -22.83 16.18
N PHE A 69 20.56 -23.19 16.97
CA PHE A 69 20.66 -23.99 18.18
C PHE A 69 19.89 -25.31 18.06
N GLY A 70 20.35 -26.35 18.75
CA GLY A 70 19.73 -27.68 18.73
C GLY A 70 20.44 -28.70 17.82
N PRO A 71 19.76 -29.78 17.40
CA PRO A 71 18.35 -30.06 17.67
C PRO A 71 18.09 -30.40 19.15
N TYR A 72 16.96 -29.92 19.67
CA TYR A 72 16.42 -30.26 20.97
C TYR A 72 15.27 -31.24 20.82
N THR A 73 15.35 -32.41 21.46
CA THR A 73 14.24 -33.37 21.45
C THR A 73 13.24 -33.03 22.56
N LEU A 74 12.02 -32.61 22.18
CA LEU A 74 10.93 -32.31 23.10
C LEU A 74 10.32 -33.59 23.69
N ASP A 75 9.72 -33.47 24.88
CA ASP A 75 8.98 -34.57 25.50
C ASP A 75 7.62 -34.72 24.77
N GLY A 76 7.44 -35.77 23.97
CA GLY A 76 6.18 -36.08 23.26
C GLY A 76 6.38 -36.50 21.80
N ASP A 77 5.29 -36.93 21.17
CA ASP A 77 5.26 -37.24 19.73
C ASP A 77 4.85 -35.96 18.95
N ALA A 78 5.20 -35.84 17.67
CA ALA A 78 4.89 -34.65 16.86
C ALA A 78 3.38 -34.28 16.87
N ALA A 79 2.52 -35.30 16.83
CA ALA A 79 1.06 -35.13 16.86
C ALA A 79 0.52 -34.53 18.18
N ASP A 80 1.30 -34.54 19.28
CA ASP A 80 0.92 -33.87 20.52
C ASP A 80 0.96 -32.33 20.37
N TYR A 81 1.75 -31.83 19.40
CA TYR A 81 1.96 -30.41 19.12
C TYR A 81 1.23 -29.91 17.85
N GLY A 82 0.60 -30.79 17.06
CA GLY A 82 -0.15 -30.42 15.85
C GLY A 82 -1.45 -29.63 16.09
N THR A 83 -1.81 -29.35 17.34
CA THR A 83 -2.90 -28.38 17.62
C THR A 83 -2.34 -26.97 17.52
N GLU A 84 -3.00 -26.08 16.79
CA GLU A 84 -2.65 -24.65 16.70
C GLU A 84 -2.79 -23.92 18.05
N ASN A 85 -1.79 -24.13 18.91
CA ASN A 85 -1.60 -23.47 20.19
C ASN A 85 -0.10 -23.19 20.36
N MET A 86 0.27 -22.68 21.52
CA MET A 86 1.62 -22.17 21.76
C MET A 86 2.51 -23.18 22.49
N ASP A 87 2.03 -24.40 22.73
CA ASP A 87 2.74 -25.40 23.52
C ASP A 87 4.10 -25.73 22.86
N PHE A 88 4.16 -25.77 21.52
CA PHE A 88 5.40 -26.02 20.78
C PHE A 88 6.47 -24.96 21.04
N VAL A 89 6.14 -23.68 20.84
CA VAL A 89 7.10 -22.59 21.02
C VAL A 89 7.48 -22.38 22.49
N GLU A 90 6.56 -22.57 23.43
CA GLU A 90 6.83 -22.50 24.87
C GLU A 90 7.84 -23.58 25.30
N ASP A 91 7.62 -24.84 24.90
CA ASP A 91 8.50 -25.95 25.27
C ASP A 91 9.86 -25.88 24.57
N SER A 92 9.90 -25.40 23.31
CA SER A 92 11.14 -25.14 22.57
C SER A 92 11.99 -24.03 23.19
N VAL A 93 11.38 -22.97 23.71
CA VAL A 93 12.10 -21.94 24.45
C VAL A 93 12.60 -22.50 25.78
N GLU A 94 11.75 -23.19 26.56
CA GLU A 94 12.13 -23.74 27.87
C GLU A 94 13.34 -24.69 27.77
N ILE A 95 13.37 -25.56 26.76
CA ILE A 95 14.48 -26.52 26.61
C ILE A 95 15.79 -25.88 26.14
N ALA A 96 15.71 -24.77 25.39
CA ALA A 96 16.87 -24.07 24.84
C ALA A 96 17.41 -22.95 25.74
N ASP A 97 16.65 -22.52 26.76
CA ASP A 97 16.94 -21.38 27.64
C ASP A 97 18.32 -21.46 28.32
N ASP A 98 18.76 -22.66 28.72
CA ASP A 98 20.09 -22.87 29.33
C ASP A 98 21.26 -22.58 28.35
N ASP A 99 21.02 -22.63 27.04
CA ASP A 99 22.02 -22.49 25.97
C ASP A 99 21.98 -21.11 25.27
N ILE A 100 20.84 -20.41 25.32
CA ILE A 100 20.59 -19.16 24.59
C ILE A 100 20.41 -18.01 25.57
N ASP A 101 21.18 -16.93 25.40
CA ASP A 101 20.89 -15.65 26.07
C ASP A 101 20.09 -14.78 25.11
N TYR A 102 18.76 -14.83 25.23
CA TYR A 102 17.77 -14.24 24.32
C TYR A 102 17.88 -12.71 24.23
N ARG A 103 18.47 -12.05 25.22
CA ARG A 103 18.72 -10.59 25.20
C ARG A 103 19.68 -10.15 24.09
N ASN A 104 20.37 -11.09 23.45
CA ASN A 104 21.28 -10.82 22.34
C ASN A 104 20.60 -10.92 20.96
N TYR A 105 19.32 -11.30 20.92
CA TYR A 105 18.57 -11.49 19.69
C TYR A 105 17.40 -10.51 19.63
N ASP A 106 17.08 -10.06 18.42
CA ASP A 106 15.97 -9.18 18.10
C ASP A 106 14.72 -9.97 17.69
N ALA A 107 14.88 -11.23 17.25
CA ALA A 107 13.79 -12.14 16.87
C ALA A 107 14.17 -13.59 17.17
N VAL A 108 13.16 -14.46 17.34
CA VAL A 108 13.32 -15.89 17.59
C VAL A 108 12.44 -16.69 16.62
N MET A 109 13.04 -17.66 15.94
CA MET A 109 12.32 -18.61 15.08
C MET A 109 12.54 -20.03 15.59
N VAL A 110 11.46 -20.77 15.76
CA VAL A 110 11.50 -22.20 16.12
C VAL A 110 11.19 -23.02 14.89
N ILE A 111 12.11 -23.89 14.51
CA ILE A 111 11.93 -24.80 13.38
C ILE A 111 11.54 -26.16 13.95
N HIS A 112 10.43 -26.74 13.50
CA HIS A 112 10.09 -28.12 13.87
C HIS A 112 10.60 -29.10 12.82
N SER A 113 10.97 -30.30 13.25
CA SER A 113 11.18 -31.43 12.32
C SER A 113 9.87 -31.80 11.60
N GLY A 114 9.96 -32.29 10.37
CA GLY A 114 8.82 -32.67 9.54
C GLY A 114 8.21 -31.55 8.69
N PRO A 115 7.15 -31.86 7.91
CA PRO A 115 6.54 -30.90 7.01
C PRO A 115 5.59 -29.94 7.73
N GLY A 116 5.37 -28.75 7.17
CA GLY A 116 4.28 -27.86 7.59
C GLY A 116 2.89 -28.43 7.25
N GLU A 117 1.93 -28.26 8.15
CA GLU A 117 0.53 -28.66 7.91
C GLU A 117 -0.05 -27.97 6.66
N GLU A 118 0.36 -26.73 6.40
CA GLU A 118 -0.08 -25.89 5.28
C GLU A 118 0.17 -26.52 3.90
N SER A 119 1.15 -27.43 3.78
CA SER A 119 1.41 -28.17 2.54
C SER A 119 1.08 -29.65 2.62
N SER A 120 1.21 -30.27 3.79
CA SER A 120 0.92 -31.69 3.96
C SER A 120 -0.59 -31.99 4.03
N GLY A 121 -1.37 -31.04 4.57
CA GLY A 121 -2.78 -31.18 4.89
C GLY A 121 -3.07 -32.21 5.99
N ASN A 122 -2.06 -32.55 6.79
CA ASN A 122 -2.17 -33.49 7.90
C ASN A 122 -2.15 -32.74 9.23
N SER A 123 -3.26 -32.81 9.97
CA SER A 123 -3.44 -32.12 11.26
C SER A 123 -2.63 -32.66 12.42
N ASP A 124 -1.79 -33.66 12.17
CA ASP A 124 -0.79 -34.13 13.14
C ASP A 124 0.54 -33.39 12.94
N ASP A 125 0.70 -32.65 11.84
CA ASP A 125 1.84 -31.78 11.57
C ASP A 125 1.57 -30.39 12.16
N ILE A 126 2.62 -29.59 12.36
CA ILE A 126 2.49 -28.24 12.90
C ILE A 126 2.25 -27.24 11.76
N TRP A 127 1.27 -26.36 11.94
CA TRP A 127 1.02 -25.23 11.02
C TRP A 127 1.98 -24.08 11.32
N SER A 128 2.55 -23.46 10.29
CA SER A 128 3.45 -22.29 10.44
C SER A 128 2.71 -21.05 10.91
N ILE A 129 3.15 -20.43 12.00
CA ILE A 129 2.45 -19.33 12.67
C ILE A 129 3.46 -18.37 13.32
N HIS A 130 3.20 -17.08 13.21
CA HIS A 130 3.76 -16.06 14.09
C HIS A 130 2.85 -15.76 15.29
N TRP A 131 3.40 -15.85 16.49
CA TRP A 131 2.70 -15.64 17.76
C TRP A 131 3.09 -14.29 18.39
N PRO A 132 2.16 -13.31 18.45
CA PRO A 132 2.36 -12.08 19.21
C PRO A 132 2.10 -12.34 20.70
N TYR A 133 3.01 -13.09 21.33
CA TYR A 133 2.88 -13.56 22.71
C TYR A 133 4.20 -13.58 23.46
N SER A 134 4.16 -13.00 24.66
CA SER A 134 5.28 -12.97 25.58
C SER A 134 5.56 -14.33 26.23
N ILE A 135 6.77 -14.85 26.05
CA ILE A 135 7.32 -16.04 26.71
C ILE A 135 8.40 -15.61 27.73
N GLU A 136 8.22 -15.98 29.00
CA GLU A 136 9.22 -15.71 30.05
C GLU A 136 10.48 -16.57 29.85
N THR A 137 11.66 -15.95 29.95
CA THR A 137 12.96 -16.64 29.90
C THR A 137 13.71 -16.53 31.22
N ASP A 138 14.73 -17.35 31.44
CA ASP A 138 15.55 -17.32 32.66
C ASP A 138 16.64 -16.22 32.66
N ASP A 139 16.71 -15.43 31.57
CA ASP A 139 17.66 -14.35 31.29
C ASP A 139 17.41 -13.05 32.09
N ASP A 140 17.44 -13.15 33.41
CA ASP A 140 17.23 -12.02 34.32
C ASP A 140 15.85 -11.34 34.14
N GLY A 141 14.83 -12.10 33.76
CA GLY A 141 13.46 -11.63 33.56
C GLY A 141 13.27 -10.92 32.23
N HIS A 142 14.02 -11.31 31.21
CA HIS A 142 13.72 -11.01 29.83
C HIS A 142 12.53 -11.86 29.36
N GLU A 143 11.79 -11.34 28.39
CA GLU A 143 10.64 -11.98 27.77
C GLU A 143 10.85 -11.87 26.26
N ILE A 144 10.58 -12.96 25.54
CA ILE A 144 10.47 -12.97 24.08
C ILE A 144 9.06 -12.48 23.77
N GLU A 145 8.90 -11.30 23.17
CA GLU A 145 7.58 -10.66 22.99
C GLU A 145 6.77 -11.26 21.84
N GLU A 146 7.46 -11.72 20.80
CA GLU A 146 6.89 -12.36 19.62
C GLU A 146 7.79 -13.52 19.18
N ILE A 147 7.21 -14.59 18.61
CA ILE A 147 7.95 -15.77 18.19
C ILE A 147 7.28 -16.45 16.99
N THR A 148 8.09 -16.92 16.05
CA THR A 148 7.63 -17.61 14.85
C THR A 148 7.93 -19.10 14.93
N GLN A 149 6.99 -19.95 14.49
CA GLN A 149 7.23 -21.37 14.22
C GLN A 149 7.13 -21.67 12.72
N ALA A 150 8.05 -22.49 12.22
CA ALA A 150 8.14 -22.86 10.80
C ALA A 150 8.66 -24.30 10.63
N PRO A 151 8.52 -24.91 9.44
CA PRO A 151 8.81 -26.32 9.25
C PRO A 151 10.24 -26.54 8.72
N GLU A 152 10.68 -27.78 8.84
CA GLU A 152 11.92 -28.28 8.23
C GLU A 152 11.84 -28.29 6.70
N TYR A 153 10.68 -28.66 6.13
CA TYR A 153 10.44 -28.73 4.69
C TYR A 153 8.95 -28.58 4.35
N GLU A 154 8.64 -28.34 3.08
CA GLU A 154 7.26 -28.37 2.59
C GLU A 154 6.98 -29.66 1.81
N TYR A 155 5.71 -30.13 1.83
CA TYR A 155 5.27 -31.35 1.14
C TYR A 155 4.29 -31.11 -0.02
N SER A 156 4.52 -30.03 -0.77
CA SER A 156 3.73 -29.66 -1.95
C SER A 156 4.08 -30.49 -3.20
N SER A 157 3.46 -31.68 -3.32
CA SER A 157 3.71 -32.65 -4.41
C SER A 157 5.11 -33.28 -4.41
N GLY A 158 5.67 -33.45 -3.21
CA GLY A 158 7.02 -33.89 -2.95
C GLY A 158 7.66 -32.96 -1.93
N GLU A 159 8.81 -33.37 -1.41
CA GLU A 159 9.62 -32.52 -0.53
C GLU A 159 10.15 -31.30 -1.28
N ARG A 160 10.03 -30.13 -0.66
CA ARG A 160 10.37 -28.81 -1.19
C ARG A 160 11.04 -27.98 -0.12
N SER A 161 11.86 -27.01 -0.54
CA SER A 161 12.40 -26.00 0.36
C SER A 161 11.27 -25.21 1.06
N PRO A 162 11.38 -24.91 2.37
CA PRO A 162 10.38 -24.13 3.10
C PRO A 162 10.66 -22.62 3.05
N LEU A 163 11.59 -22.16 2.19
CA LEU A 163 12.04 -20.78 2.14
C LEU A 163 10.88 -19.77 2.04
N GLY A 164 9.87 -20.04 1.23
CA GLY A 164 8.73 -19.14 1.07
C GLY A 164 7.91 -18.96 2.34
N VAL A 165 7.71 -20.02 3.11
CA VAL A 165 7.03 -19.97 4.42
C VAL A 165 7.90 -19.27 5.45
N TRP A 166 9.20 -19.59 5.51
CA TRP A 166 10.13 -18.90 6.41
C TRP A 166 10.14 -17.38 6.19
N VAL A 167 10.16 -16.95 4.93
CA VAL A 167 10.10 -15.54 4.55
C VAL A 167 8.75 -14.91 4.87
N HIS A 168 7.64 -15.64 4.67
CA HIS A 168 6.30 -15.13 4.99
C HIS A 168 6.17 -14.88 6.50
N GLU A 169 6.47 -15.88 7.32
CA GLU A 169 6.33 -15.79 8.78
C GLU A 169 7.32 -14.80 9.38
N PHE A 170 8.54 -14.72 8.85
CA PHE A 170 9.48 -13.68 9.28
C PHE A 170 9.03 -12.27 8.86
N GLY A 171 8.19 -12.14 7.83
CA GLY A 171 7.52 -10.88 7.50
C GLY A 171 6.65 -10.35 8.66
N HIS A 172 6.02 -11.24 9.42
CA HIS A 172 5.27 -10.88 10.62
C HIS A 172 6.17 -10.45 11.77
N GLU A 173 7.34 -11.08 11.96
CA GLU A 173 8.38 -10.63 12.92
C GLU A 173 8.83 -9.19 12.65
N LEU A 174 8.78 -8.74 11.40
CA LEU A 174 9.07 -7.34 11.03
C LEU A 174 7.84 -6.41 11.18
N GLY A 175 6.70 -6.97 11.57
CA GLY A 175 5.46 -6.27 11.88
C GLY A 175 4.46 -6.14 10.73
N ILE A 176 4.64 -6.77 9.58
CA ILE A 176 3.68 -6.65 8.46
C ILE A 176 2.50 -7.63 8.67
N PRO A 177 1.23 -7.21 8.46
CA PRO A 177 0.07 -8.10 8.52
C PRO A 177 -0.04 -8.96 7.25
N ASP A 178 -0.93 -9.94 7.31
CA ASP A 178 -1.37 -10.66 6.12
C ASP A 178 -2.10 -9.74 5.14
N LEU A 179 -1.80 -9.95 3.86
CA LEU A 179 -2.39 -9.26 2.72
C LEU A 179 -3.16 -10.22 1.80
N TYR A 180 -3.22 -11.51 2.12
CA TYR A 180 -4.31 -12.36 1.65
C TYR A 180 -5.58 -12.08 2.48
N ASP A 181 -6.71 -12.57 2.00
CA ASP A 181 -7.98 -12.44 2.70
C ASP A 181 -8.16 -13.59 3.70
N THR A 182 -8.21 -13.24 4.98
CA THR A 182 -8.18 -14.21 6.08
C THR A 182 -9.54 -14.87 6.37
N ASP A 183 -10.62 -14.49 5.68
CA ASP A 183 -11.91 -15.18 5.76
C ASP A 183 -12.29 -16.01 4.51
N ASP A 184 -11.31 -16.19 3.61
CA ASP A 184 -11.36 -17.02 2.40
C ASP A 184 -12.40 -16.58 1.34
N SER A 185 -12.86 -15.32 1.32
CA SER A 185 -13.76 -14.85 0.26
C SER A 185 -13.07 -14.22 -0.96
N SER A 186 -11.79 -13.87 -0.85
CA SER A 186 -10.92 -13.42 -1.94
C SER A 186 -9.48 -13.95 -1.80
N GLU A 187 -8.57 -13.56 -2.69
CA GLU A 187 -7.14 -13.90 -2.64
C GLU A 187 -6.28 -12.73 -2.10
N GLY A 188 -6.91 -11.63 -1.67
CA GLY A 188 -6.24 -10.38 -1.30
C GLY A 188 -5.34 -9.87 -2.44
N ILE A 189 -4.02 -9.79 -2.20
CA ILE A 189 -3.05 -9.40 -3.26
C ILE A 189 -2.48 -10.58 -4.06
N GLY A 190 -2.92 -11.81 -3.81
CA GLY A 190 -2.53 -12.99 -4.57
C GLY A 190 -1.02 -13.26 -4.63
N HIS A 191 -0.54 -13.76 -5.78
CA HIS A 191 0.86 -14.06 -6.06
C HIS A 191 1.73 -12.81 -6.28
N TRP A 192 1.19 -11.60 -6.09
CA TRP A 192 1.92 -10.35 -6.34
C TRP A 192 2.71 -9.84 -5.13
N GLY A 193 2.51 -10.44 -3.95
CA GLY A 193 3.27 -10.15 -2.74
C GLY A 193 3.45 -11.37 -1.84
N VAL A 194 4.59 -11.43 -1.15
CA VAL A 194 4.92 -12.56 -0.27
C VAL A 194 4.04 -12.68 0.97
N MET A 195 3.45 -11.58 1.44
CA MET A 195 2.49 -11.57 2.56
C MET A 195 1.08 -12.02 2.13
N ALA A 196 1.00 -12.75 1.02
CA ALA A 196 -0.17 -13.37 0.46
C ALA A 196 0.26 -14.71 -0.16
N SER A 197 -0.41 -15.17 -1.21
CA SER A 197 -0.03 -16.44 -1.86
C SER A 197 1.29 -16.37 -2.64
N GLY A 198 1.94 -15.22 -2.73
CA GLY A 198 3.27 -15.06 -3.32
C GLY A 198 4.39 -15.83 -2.60
N SER A 199 4.21 -16.18 -1.33
CA SER A 199 5.10 -17.12 -0.61
C SER A 199 5.15 -18.51 -1.24
N TRP A 200 4.08 -18.91 -1.94
CA TRP A 200 3.95 -20.22 -2.59
C TRP A 200 4.40 -20.28 -4.05
N ALA A 201 5.03 -19.22 -4.56
CA ALA A 201 5.61 -19.25 -5.90
C ALA A 201 6.68 -20.34 -6.03
N ASP A 202 6.74 -20.98 -7.20
CA ASP A 202 7.47 -22.24 -7.44
C ASP A 202 7.22 -23.35 -6.39
N ASN A 203 5.99 -23.46 -5.88
CA ASN A 203 5.62 -24.40 -4.80
C ASN A 203 6.31 -24.10 -3.45
N GLY A 204 6.61 -22.84 -3.17
CA GLY A 204 7.23 -22.39 -1.92
C GLY A 204 8.75 -22.23 -1.98
N GLU A 205 9.39 -22.66 -3.07
CA GLU A 205 10.85 -22.65 -3.19
C GLU A 205 11.41 -21.29 -3.62
N THR A 206 10.58 -20.41 -4.18
CA THR A 206 11.01 -19.09 -4.65
C THR A 206 9.94 -18.05 -4.32
N PRO A 207 9.90 -17.52 -3.08
CA PRO A 207 8.95 -16.47 -2.70
C PRO A 207 9.14 -15.24 -3.57
N VAL A 208 8.03 -14.61 -3.98
CA VAL A 208 8.05 -13.35 -4.74
C VAL A 208 8.47 -12.18 -3.86
N TYR A 209 8.71 -11.00 -4.43
CA TYR A 209 9.00 -9.79 -3.65
C TYR A 209 7.78 -9.36 -2.81
N PHE A 210 8.04 -8.67 -1.70
CA PHE A 210 7.04 -7.89 -0.99
C PHE A 210 6.34 -6.86 -1.92
N SER A 211 5.06 -6.54 -1.65
CA SER A 211 4.34 -5.49 -2.37
C SER A 211 5.04 -4.14 -2.25
N ALA A 212 4.75 -3.20 -3.15
CA ALA A 212 5.28 -1.84 -3.06
C ALA A 212 4.97 -1.19 -1.71
N TRP A 213 3.75 -1.42 -1.19
CA TRP A 213 3.32 -0.89 0.10
C TRP A 213 4.12 -1.49 1.25
N SER A 214 4.29 -2.81 1.31
CA SER A 214 5.03 -3.47 2.39
C SER A 214 6.48 -2.99 2.45
N ARG A 215 7.15 -2.88 1.29
CA ARG A 215 8.54 -2.37 1.24
C ARG A 215 8.65 -0.91 1.66
N TYR A 216 7.65 -0.08 1.33
CA TYR A 216 7.59 1.30 1.79
C TYR A 216 7.38 1.39 3.31
N TRP A 217 6.44 0.61 3.84
CA TRP A 217 6.15 0.57 5.27
C TRP A 217 7.34 0.09 6.11
N LEU A 218 8.03 -0.97 5.64
CA LEU A 218 9.24 -1.51 6.27
C LEU A 218 10.44 -0.55 6.18
N GLY A 219 10.35 0.51 5.38
CA GLY A 219 11.42 1.50 5.21
C GLY A 219 12.53 1.07 4.24
N TRP A 220 12.29 0.06 3.41
CA TRP A 220 13.26 -0.44 2.42
C TRP A 220 13.28 0.40 1.13
N ILE A 221 12.21 1.15 0.88
CA ILE A 221 12.11 2.09 -0.23
C ILE A 221 11.45 3.39 0.21
N ASP A 222 11.73 4.47 -0.52
CA ASP A 222 11.08 5.78 -0.37
C ASP A 222 10.42 6.15 -1.70
N PRO A 223 9.11 5.94 -1.87
CA PRO A 223 8.41 6.23 -3.12
C PRO A 223 8.54 7.69 -3.55
N ILE A 224 8.78 7.91 -4.85
CA ILE A 224 8.86 9.26 -5.42
C ILE A 224 7.44 9.79 -5.59
N VAL A 225 7.08 10.77 -4.76
CA VAL A 225 5.78 11.45 -4.87
C VAL A 225 5.71 12.24 -6.18
N ILE A 226 4.71 11.96 -7.00
CA ILE A 226 4.41 12.72 -8.21
C ILE A 226 3.64 13.98 -7.82
N THR A 227 4.15 15.14 -8.22
CA THR A 227 3.55 16.45 -7.91
C THR A 227 3.08 17.21 -9.15
N ASP A 228 3.43 16.74 -10.35
CA ASP A 228 3.20 17.43 -11.61
C ASP A 228 3.07 16.40 -12.75
N ASP A 229 2.59 16.84 -13.90
CA ASP A 229 2.55 16.04 -15.12
C ASP A 229 3.94 15.59 -15.57
N ILE A 230 4.07 14.31 -15.93
CA ILE A 230 5.29 13.72 -16.45
C ILE A 230 4.98 13.02 -17.77
N ASN A 231 5.68 13.42 -18.84
CA ASN A 231 5.57 12.73 -20.12
C ASN A 231 6.77 11.79 -20.28
N ASN A 232 6.52 10.56 -20.74
CA ASN A 232 7.49 9.49 -20.93
C ASN A 232 8.30 9.19 -19.65
N LEU A 233 7.61 9.06 -18.51
CA LEU A 233 8.21 8.51 -17.31
C LEU A 233 8.62 7.07 -17.60
N GLU A 234 9.90 6.76 -17.39
CA GLU A 234 10.45 5.42 -17.55
C GLU A 234 10.57 4.76 -16.17
N LEU A 235 9.87 3.64 -15.98
CA LEU A 235 9.93 2.80 -14.79
C LEU A 235 10.84 1.60 -15.09
N GLU A 236 12.01 1.60 -14.46
CA GLU A 236 12.92 0.45 -14.46
C GLU A 236 12.36 -0.67 -13.56
N PRO A 237 12.68 -1.95 -13.84
CA PRO A 237 12.24 -3.07 -13.01
C PRO A 237 12.69 -2.92 -11.56
N ILE A 238 11.80 -3.25 -10.63
CA ILE A 238 12.07 -3.22 -9.19
C ILE A 238 13.24 -4.15 -8.81
N GLU A 239 13.31 -5.29 -9.49
CA GLU A 239 14.35 -6.31 -9.34
C GLU A 239 15.73 -5.75 -9.72
N ASN A 240 15.78 -4.66 -10.49
CA ASN A 240 17.00 -3.95 -10.90
C ASN A 240 17.14 -2.58 -10.22
N GLU A 241 16.65 -2.42 -8.98
CA GLU A 241 16.69 -1.18 -8.19
C GLU A 241 15.81 -0.02 -8.74
N GLY A 242 14.84 -0.31 -9.61
CA GLY A 242 13.89 0.68 -10.14
C GLY A 242 13.09 1.42 -9.06
N ASN A 243 12.55 2.59 -9.37
CA ASN A 243 11.80 3.38 -8.38
C ASN A 243 10.32 3.00 -8.33
N VAL A 244 9.72 3.14 -7.14
CA VAL A 244 8.27 3.19 -6.93
C VAL A 244 7.83 4.65 -6.96
N TYR A 245 6.67 4.95 -7.54
CA TYR A 245 6.11 6.30 -7.57
C TYR A 245 4.77 6.34 -6.83
N LEU A 246 4.54 7.41 -6.09
CA LEU A 246 3.33 7.61 -5.26
C LEU A 246 2.48 8.73 -5.85
N LEU A 247 1.20 8.43 -6.06
CA LEU A 247 0.19 9.33 -6.61
C LEU A 247 -0.91 9.57 -5.54
N PRO A 248 -0.84 10.66 -4.75
CA PRO A 248 -1.74 10.89 -3.62
C PRO A 248 -3.21 11.09 -4.05
N ILE A 249 -4.18 10.63 -3.26
CA ILE A 249 -5.61 10.77 -3.56
C ILE A 249 -6.31 11.58 -2.47
N PRO A 250 -6.93 12.73 -2.76
CA PRO A 250 -7.01 13.34 -4.07
C PRO A 250 -5.66 14.04 -4.36
N GLY A 251 -5.23 14.09 -5.63
CA GLY A 251 -3.90 14.50 -6.16
C GLY A 251 -2.89 15.26 -5.31
N ASN A 252 -2.44 16.44 -5.76
CA ASN A 252 -1.30 17.19 -5.19
C ASN A 252 -1.50 17.69 -3.73
N TRP A 253 -2.52 17.16 -3.03
CA TRP A 253 -2.85 17.43 -1.65
C TRP A 253 -2.10 16.44 -0.73
N SER A 254 -0.91 16.85 -0.27
CA SER A 254 -0.15 16.09 0.73
C SER A 254 -0.84 16.12 2.10
N ASN A 255 -1.38 14.94 2.50
CA ASN A 255 -1.82 14.45 3.82
C ASN A 255 -3.01 13.46 3.70
N SER A 256 -3.29 12.91 2.51
CA SER A 256 -4.26 11.83 2.41
C SER A 256 -3.66 10.49 2.81
N ASN A 257 -4.52 9.64 3.38
CA ASN A 257 -4.25 8.25 3.72
C ASN A 257 -4.57 7.31 2.53
N GLU A 258 -5.17 7.84 1.46
CA GLU A 258 -5.50 7.11 0.24
C GLU A 258 -4.55 7.55 -0.90
N TYR A 259 -3.97 6.61 -1.64
CA TYR A 259 -3.05 6.89 -2.74
C TYR A 259 -2.83 5.69 -3.66
N TYR A 260 -2.31 5.93 -4.86
CA TYR A 260 -1.76 4.85 -5.69
C TYR A 260 -0.24 4.73 -5.52
N LEU A 261 0.29 3.51 -5.51
CA LEU A 261 1.70 3.23 -5.76
C LEU A 261 1.83 2.54 -7.12
N ILE A 262 2.78 2.97 -7.93
CA ILE A 262 3.06 2.32 -9.21
C ILE A 262 4.49 1.83 -9.28
N GLU A 263 4.66 0.62 -9.83
CA GLU A 263 5.96 -0.01 -9.98
C GLU A 263 6.00 -0.95 -11.18
N ASN A 264 7.19 -1.16 -11.73
CA ASN A 264 7.40 -2.12 -12.81
C ASN A 264 7.98 -3.42 -12.23
N ARG A 265 7.22 -4.52 -12.31
CA ARG A 265 7.63 -5.85 -11.85
C ARG A 265 7.91 -6.74 -13.05
N GLN A 266 9.03 -7.44 -13.04
CA GLN A 266 9.47 -8.31 -14.12
C GLN A 266 9.81 -9.69 -13.58
N LYS A 267 9.75 -10.72 -14.43
CA LYS A 267 10.09 -12.09 -14.03
C LYS A 267 11.60 -12.30 -13.91
N LEU A 268 12.21 -11.60 -12.97
CA LEU A 268 13.64 -11.56 -12.67
C LEU A 268 13.86 -11.91 -11.20
N LYS A 269 15.01 -12.53 -10.90
CA LYS A 269 15.42 -12.86 -9.52
C LYS A 269 14.32 -13.61 -8.76
N TYR A 270 13.99 -13.25 -7.51
CA TYR A 270 12.92 -13.90 -6.74
C TYR A 270 11.51 -13.74 -7.36
N ASP A 271 11.32 -12.77 -8.26
CA ASP A 271 10.06 -12.62 -9.03
C ASP A 271 9.99 -13.49 -10.29
N SER A 272 10.98 -14.35 -10.54
CA SER A 272 11.05 -15.21 -11.73
C SER A 272 9.84 -16.11 -11.98
N TYR A 273 9.03 -16.36 -10.95
CA TYR A 273 7.81 -17.17 -11.00
C TYR A 273 6.50 -16.39 -10.91
N LEU A 274 6.54 -15.05 -10.98
CA LEU A 274 5.31 -14.24 -11.07
C LEU A 274 4.40 -14.71 -12.21
N PRO A 275 3.07 -14.59 -12.07
CA PRO A 275 2.13 -15.02 -13.10
C PRO A 275 2.21 -14.16 -14.38
N GLY A 276 2.59 -12.89 -14.24
CA GLY A 276 2.84 -11.94 -15.33
C GLY A 276 3.97 -10.96 -15.02
N GLU A 277 4.23 -10.04 -15.95
CA GLU A 277 5.21 -8.95 -15.81
C GLU A 277 4.63 -7.67 -16.41
N GLY A 278 5.00 -6.51 -15.89
CA GLY A 278 4.53 -5.21 -16.33
C GLY A 278 4.37 -4.20 -15.20
N LEU A 279 3.59 -3.16 -15.46
CA LEU A 279 3.26 -2.14 -14.48
C LEU A 279 2.17 -2.64 -13.53
N LEU A 280 2.47 -2.72 -12.25
CA LEU A 280 1.47 -2.88 -11.20
C LEU A 280 1.04 -1.51 -10.70
N ILE A 281 -0.26 -1.38 -10.43
CA ILE A 281 -0.87 -0.20 -9.82
C ILE A 281 -1.54 -0.68 -8.54
N TRP A 282 -0.97 -0.28 -7.41
CA TRP A 282 -1.50 -0.59 -6.08
C TRP A 282 -2.39 0.55 -5.61
N HIS A 283 -3.61 0.26 -5.16
CA HIS A 283 -4.50 1.21 -4.51
C HIS A 283 -4.45 1.01 -3.01
N ILE A 284 -4.01 2.04 -2.29
CA ILE A 284 -3.71 1.97 -0.86
C ILE A 284 -4.66 2.87 -0.10
N ASP A 285 -5.24 2.36 0.97
CA ASP A 285 -5.97 3.13 1.98
C ASP A 285 -5.43 2.80 3.39
N GLU A 286 -4.55 3.67 3.90
CA GLU A 286 -3.96 3.52 5.22
C GLU A 286 -5.01 3.56 6.36
N GLU A 287 -6.17 4.20 6.18
CA GLU A 287 -7.22 4.17 7.22
C GLU A 287 -7.80 2.77 7.37
N VAL A 288 -8.01 2.06 6.27
CA VAL A 288 -8.46 0.66 6.27
C VAL A 288 -7.39 -0.24 6.86
N ILE A 289 -6.14 -0.08 6.42
CA ILE A 289 -5.00 -0.86 6.92
C ILE A 289 -4.91 -0.76 8.45
N TYR A 290 -4.81 0.46 8.99
CA TYR A 290 -4.62 0.63 10.44
C TYR A 290 -5.86 0.25 11.26
N SER A 291 -7.05 0.35 10.68
CA SER A 291 -8.29 -0.06 11.36
C SER A 291 -8.41 -1.59 11.51
N ASN A 292 -7.78 -2.34 10.60
CA ASN A 292 -7.87 -3.80 10.52
C ASN A 292 -6.54 -4.52 10.85
N TRP A 293 -5.52 -3.77 11.25
CA TRP A 293 -4.18 -4.28 11.56
C TRP A 293 -4.19 -5.39 12.62
N ASN A 294 -4.74 -5.09 13.80
CA ASN A 294 -4.71 -6.02 14.94
C ASN A 294 -5.65 -7.23 14.78
N SER A 295 -6.60 -7.16 13.83
CA SER A 295 -7.46 -8.28 13.48
C SER A 295 -6.92 -9.11 12.33
N ASN A 296 -5.76 -8.72 11.76
CA ASN A 296 -5.14 -9.35 10.61
C ASN A 296 -6.15 -9.53 9.45
N SER A 297 -6.89 -8.46 9.16
CA SER A 297 -8.02 -8.50 8.22
C SER A 297 -7.98 -7.31 7.25
N VAL A 298 -6.77 -6.92 6.84
CA VAL A 298 -6.51 -5.70 6.06
C VAL A 298 -7.24 -5.72 4.71
N ASN A 299 -7.44 -6.90 4.15
CA ASN A 299 -7.97 -7.10 2.80
C ASN A 299 -9.28 -7.90 2.75
N ASN A 300 -9.99 -8.08 3.88
CA ASN A 300 -11.22 -8.89 3.94
C ASN A 300 -12.50 -8.15 3.49
N ASP A 301 -12.39 -6.91 3.00
CA ASP A 301 -13.51 -6.20 2.38
C ASP A 301 -13.18 -6.04 0.89
N GLU A 302 -13.75 -6.90 0.04
CA GLU A 302 -13.44 -6.92 -1.39
C GLU A 302 -13.86 -5.63 -2.09
N ASP A 303 -14.84 -4.90 -1.54
CA ASP A 303 -15.27 -3.61 -2.06
C ASP A 303 -14.35 -2.46 -1.59
N HIS A 304 -13.52 -2.66 -0.56
CA HIS A 304 -12.64 -1.63 0.03
C HIS A 304 -11.44 -2.22 0.80
N LYS A 305 -10.47 -2.79 0.06
CA LYS A 305 -9.23 -3.32 0.64
C LYS A 305 -8.29 -2.22 1.11
N GLY A 306 -7.43 -2.54 2.08
CA GLY A 306 -6.37 -1.64 2.53
C GLY A 306 -5.19 -1.59 1.55
N VAL A 307 -4.82 -2.74 1.00
CA VAL A 307 -3.78 -2.88 -0.05
C VAL A 307 -4.38 -3.68 -1.20
N ASP A 308 -4.61 -3.02 -2.31
CA ASP A 308 -5.33 -3.59 -3.45
C ASP A 308 -4.50 -3.51 -4.73
N LEU A 309 -4.66 -4.50 -5.61
CA LEU A 309 -4.05 -4.49 -6.93
C LEU A 309 -5.12 -4.19 -7.98
N GLU A 310 -4.91 -3.14 -8.77
CA GLU A 310 -5.81 -2.78 -9.87
C GLU A 310 -5.51 -3.67 -11.09
N GLU A 311 -6.23 -4.79 -11.22
CA GLU A 311 -6.04 -5.83 -12.26
C GLU A 311 -6.31 -5.28 -13.68
N ALA A 312 -5.28 -5.17 -14.52
CA ALA A 312 -5.35 -4.42 -15.77
C ALA A 312 -6.35 -4.92 -16.81
N ASP A 313 -6.70 -6.21 -16.78
CA ASP A 313 -7.71 -6.79 -17.67
C ASP A 313 -9.15 -6.61 -17.18
N GLY A 314 -9.33 -6.26 -15.90
CA GLY A 314 -10.61 -6.02 -15.25
C GLY A 314 -11.47 -7.27 -15.10
N GLU A 315 -10.86 -8.44 -14.91
CA GLU A 315 -11.59 -9.67 -14.58
C GLU A 315 -11.87 -9.83 -13.07
N ASP A 316 -11.19 -9.04 -12.23
CA ASP A 316 -11.32 -9.03 -10.77
C ASP A 316 -11.13 -10.44 -10.17
N ASP A 317 -10.11 -11.17 -10.65
CA ASP A 317 -9.93 -12.58 -10.31
C ASP A 317 -9.50 -12.76 -8.86
N LEU A 318 -8.75 -11.80 -8.32
CA LEU A 318 -8.33 -11.77 -6.92
C LEU A 318 -9.54 -11.61 -5.99
N ASP A 319 -10.55 -10.84 -6.40
CA ASP A 319 -11.74 -10.53 -5.59
C ASP A 319 -12.76 -11.68 -5.53
N HIS A 320 -12.61 -12.67 -6.40
CA HIS A 320 -13.61 -13.72 -6.58
C HIS A 320 -13.05 -15.14 -6.43
N THR A 321 -11.82 -15.31 -5.92
CA THR A 321 -11.12 -16.60 -5.76
C THR A 321 -11.00 -17.40 -7.06
N ASN A 322 -11.01 -16.72 -8.21
CA ASN A 322 -10.95 -17.40 -9.51
C ASN A 322 -9.54 -17.94 -9.76
N ASN A 323 -8.53 -17.13 -9.47
CA ASN A 323 -7.12 -17.49 -9.46
C ASN A 323 -6.34 -16.52 -8.56
N ARG A 324 -5.07 -16.86 -8.28
CA ARG A 324 -4.16 -16.11 -7.40
C ARG A 324 -3.37 -15.02 -8.14
N GLY A 325 -3.90 -14.53 -9.26
CA GLY A 325 -3.24 -13.63 -10.19
C GLY A 325 -2.78 -14.32 -11.47
N ASP A 326 -2.87 -13.60 -12.59
CA ASP A 326 -2.52 -14.10 -13.91
C ASP A 326 -1.66 -13.11 -14.75
N SER A 327 -1.46 -13.41 -16.03
CA SER A 327 -0.65 -12.57 -16.91
C SER A 327 -1.35 -11.30 -17.39
N GLY A 328 -2.65 -11.17 -17.14
CA GLY A 328 -3.53 -10.07 -17.48
C GLY A 328 -3.52 -8.94 -16.45
N ASP A 329 -3.17 -9.23 -15.20
CA ASP A 329 -3.22 -8.26 -14.10
C ASP A 329 -2.22 -7.10 -14.28
N PRO A 330 -0.97 -7.30 -14.77
CA PRO A 330 -0.06 -6.19 -15.00
C PRO A 330 -0.37 -5.40 -16.28
N TYR A 331 -0.31 -4.07 -16.17
CA TYR A 331 -0.41 -3.18 -17.32
C TYR A 331 0.82 -3.27 -18.22
N ASN A 332 0.62 -3.77 -19.44
CA ASN A 332 1.62 -3.77 -20.51
C ASN A 332 1.28 -2.80 -21.65
N SER A 333 0.05 -2.31 -21.67
CA SER A 333 -0.42 -1.29 -22.60
C SER A 333 -1.66 -0.57 -22.07
N GLY A 334 -2.02 0.55 -22.67
CA GLY A 334 -3.31 1.19 -22.42
C GLY A 334 -3.22 2.34 -21.43
N SER A 335 -4.18 2.42 -20.51
CA SER A 335 -4.35 3.54 -19.60
C SER A 335 -5.15 3.15 -18.36
N PHE A 336 -4.88 3.83 -17.25
CA PHE A 336 -5.64 3.80 -16.00
C PHE A 336 -6.18 5.22 -15.72
N THR A 337 -7.49 5.40 -15.88
CA THR A 337 -8.17 6.69 -15.74
C THR A 337 -9.56 6.51 -15.12
N LYS A 338 -10.23 7.60 -14.72
CA LYS A 338 -11.63 7.55 -14.25
C LYS A 338 -12.64 6.94 -15.25
N ASN A 339 -12.26 6.77 -16.52
CA ASN A 339 -13.14 6.26 -17.58
C ASN A 339 -12.80 4.82 -18.02
N THR A 340 -11.77 4.20 -17.43
CA THR A 340 -11.37 2.82 -17.73
C THR A 340 -12.01 1.83 -16.76
N TYR A 341 -11.76 0.55 -16.95
CA TYR A 341 -11.96 -0.48 -15.92
C TYR A 341 -10.71 -1.37 -15.90
N PRO A 342 -10.02 -1.50 -14.76
CA PRO A 342 -10.28 -0.75 -13.52
C PRO A 342 -9.99 0.75 -13.68
N ASN A 343 -10.36 1.55 -12.67
CA ASN A 343 -10.53 2.99 -12.82
C ASN A 343 -9.81 3.78 -11.72
N SER A 344 -9.34 4.99 -12.05
CA SER A 344 -8.59 5.83 -11.11
C SER A 344 -9.47 6.65 -10.14
N LEU A 345 -10.63 6.16 -9.72
CA LEU A 345 -11.42 6.82 -8.68
C LEU A 345 -10.94 6.40 -7.29
N ALA A 346 -11.09 7.30 -6.33
CA ALA A 346 -11.04 6.95 -4.91
C ALA A 346 -12.17 5.95 -4.57
N TYR A 347 -12.02 5.18 -3.49
CA TYR A 347 -13.04 4.23 -3.01
C TYR A 347 -14.41 4.89 -2.75
N ASN A 348 -14.42 6.17 -2.33
CA ASN A 348 -15.66 6.94 -2.15
C ASN A 348 -16.33 7.40 -3.47
N GLY A 349 -15.77 7.01 -4.63
CA GLY A 349 -16.24 7.34 -5.98
C GLY A 349 -15.88 8.74 -6.47
N THR A 350 -15.07 9.50 -5.72
CA THR A 350 -14.57 10.81 -6.16
C THR A 350 -13.35 10.66 -7.07
N GLU A 351 -13.12 11.66 -7.93
CA GLU A 351 -11.96 11.64 -8.81
C GLU A 351 -10.66 11.74 -8.00
N SER A 352 -9.74 10.79 -8.18
CA SER A 352 -8.38 10.91 -7.64
C SER A 352 -7.65 12.14 -8.19
N GLY A 353 -8.00 12.51 -9.42
CA GLY A 353 -7.31 13.50 -10.23
C GLY A 353 -6.14 12.90 -11.03
N TRP A 354 -5.78 11.64 -10.88
CA TRP A 354 -4.68 11.05 -11.65
C TRP A 354 -5.16 10.34 -12.91
N LYS A 355 -4.34 10.43 -13.95
CA LYS A 355 -4.40 9.59 -15.14
C LYS A 355 -3.02 9.04 -15.44
N ILE A 356 -2.98 7.76 -15.74
CA ILE A 356 -1.81 7.10 -16.31
C ILE A 356 -2.21 6.68 -17.72
N GLU A 357 -1.57 7.28 -18.72
CA GLU A 357 -1.89 7.08 -20.13
C GLU A 357 -0.63 6.64 -20.90
N ASN A 358 -0.83 6.15 -22.13
CA ASN A 358 0.23 5.71 -23.02
C ASN A 358 1.19 4.71 -22.35
N ILE A 359 0.64 3.80 -21.55
CA ILE A 359 1.42 2.71 -20.97
C ILE A 359 1.97 1.87 -22.12
N GLU A 360 3.28 1.66 -22.15
CA GLU A 360 3.95 0.83 -23.16
C GLU A 360 5.21 0.18 -22.60
N THR A 361 5.57 -0.98 -23.16
CA THR A 361 6.80 -1.69 -22.83
C THR A 361 7.98 -1.21 -23.69
N SER A 362 9.15 -1.05 -23.06
CA SER A 362 10.42 -0.66 -23.70
C SER A 362 11.55 -1.56 -23.20
N GLY A 363 11.67 -2.75 -23.79
CA GLY A 363 12.49 -3.81 -23.20
C GLY A 363 11.83 -4.29 -21.91
N ASP A 364 12.59 -4.35 -20.83
CA ASP A 364 12.08 -4.70 -19.49
C ASP A 364 11.48 -3.47 -18.77
N ASN A 365 11.65 -2.25 -19.32
CA ASN A 365 11.14 -1.01 -18.73
C ASN A 365 9.69 -0.76 -19.15
N ILE A 366 8.93 -0.04 -18.33
CA ILE A 366 7.64 0.53 -18.70
C ILE A 366 7.79 2.04 -18.93
N ILE A 367 7.14 2.55 -19.98
CA ILE A 367 7.01 3.99 -20.22
C ILE A 367 5.55 4.38 -20.03
N VAL A 368 5.30 5.47 -19.31
CA VAL A 368 3.96 6.04 -19.10
C VAL A 368 3.97 7.56 -19.23
N ASP A 369 2.81 8.12 -19.54
CA ASP A 369 2.50 9.53 -19.32
C ASP A 369 1.61 9.65 -18.07
N ILE A 370 2.04 10.40 -17.07
CA ILE A 370 1.23 10.72 -15.88
C ILE A 370 0.73 12.14 -16.02
N SER A 371 -0.58 12.33 -15.87
CA SER A 371 -1.17 13.67 -15.76
C SER A 371 -2.07 13.78 -14.54
N PHE A 372 -2.07 14.96 -13.93
CA PHE A 372 -3.02 15.35 -12.90
C PHE A 372 -4.17 16.16 -13.53
N LEU A 373 -5.36 16.03 -12.96
CA LEU A 373 -6.58 16.76 -13.26
C LEU A 373 -6.86 17.70 -12.09
N SER A 374 -6.28 18.89 -12.11
CA SER A 374 -6.60 19.93 -11.14
C SER A 374 -7.89 20.62 -11.56
N LYS A 375 -8.74 21.01 -10.59
CA LYS A 375 -9.81 21.96 -10.92
C LYS A 375 -9.15 23.34 -11.03
N PRO A 376 -9.60 24.20 -11.96
CA PRO A 376 -9.14 25.59 -11.97
C PRO A 376 -9.51 26.25 -10.63
N HIS A 377 -8.73 27.21 -10.17
CA HIS A 377 -9.04 27.99 -8.99
C HIS A 377 -9.75 29.29 -9.38
N ALA A 378 -11.03 29.41 -9.02
CA ALA A 378 -11.84 30.59 -9.32
C ALA A 378 -11.45 31.77 -8.42
N VAL A 379 -10.94 32.85 -9.02
CA VAL A 379 -10.71 34.13 -8.34
C VAL A 379 -11.65 35.16 -8.94
N ALA A 380 -12.52 35.73 -8.10
CA ALA A 380 -13.47 36.76 -8.50
C ALA A 380 -13.22 38.03 -7.67
N ASP A 381 -13.21 39.19 -8.33
CA ASP A 381 -13.23 40.50 -7.68
C ASP A 381 -14.15 41.49 -8.42
N ALA A 382 -14.42 42.64 -7.82
CA ALA A 382 -15.16 43.75 -8.43
C ALA A 382 -14.58 45.09 -7.96
N ASP A 383 -14.70 46.13 -8.79
CA ASP A 383 -14.21 47.48 -8.47
C ASP A 383 -14.73 48.00 -7.10
N GLU A 384 -15.96 47.65 -6.75
CA GLU A 384 -16.62 48.05 -5.51
C GLU A 384 -17.58 46.95 -5.03
N ALA A 385 -17.57 46.65 -3.73
CA ALA A 385 -18.56 45.77 -3.10
C ALA A 385 -19.92 46.48 -2.85
N VAL A 386 -19.96 47.82 -2.98
CA VAL A 386 -21.15 48.64 -2.76
C VAL A 386 -21.30 49.67 -3.88
N ILE A 387 -22.41 49.64 -4.61
CA ILE A 387 -22.66 50.55 -5.74
C ILE A 387 -24.08 51.13 -5.72
N ALA A 388 -24.31 52.26 -6.38
CA ALA A 388 -25.66 52.80 -6.57
C ALA A 388 -26.40 52.11 -7.74
N GLU A 389 -27.71 51.92 -7.62
CA GLU A 389 -28.54 51.38 -8.71
C GLU A 389 -28.38 52.19 -10.01
N GLY A 390 -28.26 51.49 -11.13
CA GLY A 390 -28.11 52.09 -12.47
C GLY A 390 -26.70 52.56 -12.85
N LEU A 391 -25.68 52.30 -12.02
CA LEU A 391 -24.28 52.50 -12.38
C LEU A 391 -23.65 51.21 -12.92
N GLU A 392 -22.67 51.39 -13.81
CA GLU A 392 -21.84 50.30 -14.34
C GLU A 392 -20.78 49.90 -13.30
N LEU A 393 -20.68 48.60 -13.03
CA LEU A 393 -19.67 47.97 -12.16
C LEU A 393 -18.80 47.02 -13.00
N GLN A 394 -17.49 47.13 -12.86
CA GLN A 394 -16.51 46.22 -13.47
C GLN A 394 -16.26 45.03 -12.54
N PHE A 395 -16.18 43.83 -13.13
CA PHE A 395 -15.81 42.58 -12.47
C PHE A 395 -14.51 42.04 -13.04
N TYR A 396 -13.76 41.30 -12.23
CA TYR A 396 -12.46 40.72 -12.57
C TYR A 396 -12.47 39.23 -12.30
N GLY A 397 -12.19 38.44 -13.33
CA GLY A 397 -12.05 36.98 -13.25
C GLY A 397 -10.70 36.48 -13.77
N ASP A 398 -9.91 37.35 -14.40
CA ASP A 398 -8.64 37.04 -15.04
C ASP A 398 -7.48 36.68 -14.09
N GLU A 399 -7.68 36.84 -12.78
CA GLU A 399 -6.78 36.29 -11.75
C GLU A 399 -7.07 34.81 -11.44
N SER A 400 -8.13 34.23 -12.02
CA SER A 400 -8.36 32.78 -11.95
C SER A 400 -7.23 32.06 -12.67
N TRP A 401 -6.84 30.90 -12.17
CA TRP A 401 -5.72 30.13 -12.69
C TRP A 401 -6.03 28.64 -12.63
N ASP A 402 -5.21 27.86 -13.32
CA ASP A 402 -5.34 26.42 -13.43
C ASP A 402 -3.94 25.81 -13.37
N GLU A 403 -3.75 24.75 -12.59
CA GLU A 403 -2.41 24.24 -12.25
C GLU A 403 -1.83 23.38 -13.39
N ASP A 404 -2.68 22.55 -13.97
CA ASP A 404 -2.41 21.55 -15.01
C ASP A 404 -2.89 21.99 -16.41
N GLY A 405 -3.61 23.10 -16.50
CA GLY A 405 -4.26 23.50 -17.73
C GLY A 405 -4.37 25.00 -17.96
N ASN A 406 -5.37 25.35 -18.74
CA ASN A 406 -5.76 26.72 -19.05
C ASN A 406 -7.27 26.83 -18.93
N ILE A 407 -7.74 27.92 -18.33
CA ILE A 407 -9.16 28.26 -18.28
C ILE A 407 -9.67 28.51 -19.71
N VAL A 408 -10.64 27.71 -20.15
CA VAL A 408 -11.29 27.84 -21.48
C VAL A 408 -12.60 28.59 -21.43
N SER A 409 -13.22 28.73 -20.25
CA SER A 409 -14.48 29.45 -20.12
C SER A 409 -14.64 30.18 -18.78
N TYR A 410 -15.32 31.32 -18.85
CA TYR A 410 -15.76 32.13 -17.73
C TYR A 410 -17.27 32.30 -17.83
N THR A 411 -18.00 32.07 -16.75
CA THR A 411 -19.44 32.34 -16.66
C THR A 411 -19.74 33.15 -15.41
N TRP A 412 -20.22 34.38 -15.60
CA TRP A 412 -20.70 35.24 -14.53
C TRP A 412 -22.23 35.17 -14.47
N ASP A 413 -22.78 34.80 -13.31
CA ASP A 413 -24.18 34.96 -12.95
C ASP A 413 -24.29 36.13 -11.97
N PHE A 414 -24.95 37.22 -12.37
CA PHE A 414 -25.03 38.41 -11.53
C PHE A 414 -26.11 38.32 -10.44
N GLY A 415 -26.87 37.23 -10.38
CA GLY A 415 -27.93 37.03 -9.37
C GLY A 415 -29.21 37.83 -9.62
N ASP A 416 -29.29 38.58 -10.73
CA ASP A 416 -30.48 39.32 -11.18
C ASP A 416 -31.15 38.75 -12.44
N GLY A 417 -30.62 37.63 -12.93
CA GLY A 417 -31.08 36.93 -14.14
C GLY A 417 -30.24 37.22 -15.39
N ASP A 418 -29.30 38.16 -15.32
CA ASP A 418 -28.35 38.44 -16.39
C ASP A 418 -27.03 37.66 -16.20
N PHE A 419 -26.37 37.35 -17.31
CA PHE A 419 -25.13 36.56 -17.37
C PHE A 419 -24.09 37.21 -18.28
N SER A 420 -22.81 36.91 -18.04
CA SER A 420 -21.72 37.20 -18.98
C SER A 420 -20.78 36.00 -19.16
N TYR A 421 -20.05 35.99 -20.28
CA TYR A 421 -19.17 34.89 -20.69
C TYR A 421 -17.74 35.35 -21.03
N THR A 422 -17.34 36.50 -20.49
CA THR A 422 -15.98 37.04 -20.63
C THR A 422 -15.29 37.00 -19.27
N ASP A 423 -13.95 37.00 -19.28
CA ASP A 423 -13.10 37.08 -18.07
C ASP A 423 -13.45 38.29 -17.19
N ASN A 424 -13.52 39.49 -17.80
CA ASN A 424 -13.66 40.77 -17.09
C ASN A 424 -14.87 41.58 -17.58
N PRO A 425 -16.12 41.19 -17.27
CA PRO A 425 -17.31 41.89 -17.74
C PRO A 425 -17.63 43.17 -16.96
N THR A 426 -18.47 44.02 -17.55
CA THR A 426 -19.21 45.07 -16.82
C THR A 426 -20.68 44.68 -16.68
N HIS A 427 -21.34 45.14 -15.61
CA HIS A 427 -22.78 44.93 -15.38
C HIS A 427 -23.46 46.15 -14.75
N ILE A 428 -24.77 46.29 -14.95
CA ILE A 428 -25.59 47.38 -14.37
C ILE A 428 -26.80 46.79 -13.63
N PHE A 429 -26.78 46.89 -12.30
CA PHE A 429 -27.92 46.51 -11.47
C PHE A 429 -29.01 47.57 -11.50
N THR A 430 -30.21 47.21 -11.97
CA THR A 430 -31.34 48.16 -12.13
C THR A 430 -32.22 48.30 -10.89
N GLN A 431 -32.06 47.42 -9.91
CA GLN A 431 -32.83 47.42 -8.67
C GLN A 431 -31.87 47.45 -7.48
N ASN A 432 -32.23 48.18 -6.43
CA ASN A 432 -31.51 48.10 -5.16
C ASN A 432 -31.72 46.73 -4.49
N GLY A 433 -30.67 46.19 -3.87
CA GLY A 433 -30.69 44.84 -3.33
C GLY A 433 -29.32 44.33 -2.91
N THR A 434 -29.25 43.08 -2.50
CA THR A 434 -28.00 42.33 -2.34
C THR A 434 -28.00 41.24 -3.39
N TYR A 435 -26.89 41.11 -4.10
CA TYR A 435 -26.71 40.17 -5.20
C TYR A 435 -25.54 39.25 -4.89
N ASP A 436 -25.80 37.95 -4.97
CA ASP A 436 -24.77 36.91 -4.91
C ASP A 436 -24.27 36.68 -6.34
N VAL A 437 -23.23 37.43 -6.72
CA VAL A 437 -22.62 37.34 -8.04
C VAL A 437 -21.68 36.14 -8.05
N LYS A 438 -21.92 35.18 -8.92
CA LYS A 438 -21.14 33.93 -9.01
C LYS A 438 -20.29 33.93 -10.28
N LEU A 439 -18.98 33.81 -10.13
CA LEU A 439 -18.07 33.41 -11.20
C LEU A 439 -17.95 31.88 -11.21
N THR A 440 -18.07 31.26 -12.38
CA THR A 440 -17.69 29.87 -12.64
C THR A 440 -16.65 29.85 -13.74
N VAL A 441 -15.49 29.27 -13.47
CA VAL A 441 -14.43 29.06 -14.47
C VAL A 441 -14.32 27.57 -14.77
N CYS A 442 -14.11 27.23 -16.04
CA CYS A 442 -13.81 25.85 -16.43
C CYS A 442 -12.54 25.78 -17.28
N ASP A 443 -11.78 24.71 -17.11
CA ASP A 443 -10.52 24.43 -17.80
C ASP A 443 -10.68 23.65 -19.11
N ASN A 444 -9.56 23.36 -19.76
CA ASN A 444 -9.50 22.55 -20.97
C ASN A 444 -9.74 21.05 -20.76
N ASN A 445 -10.08 20.64 -19.53
CA ASN A 445 -10.42 19.29 -19.11
C ASN A 445 -11.90 19.18 -18.68
N ASP A 446 -12.70 20.23 -18.93
CA ASP A 446 -14.12 20.37 -18.57
C ASP A 446 -14.39 20.33 -17.05
N LEU A 447 -13.36 20.52 -16.21
CA LEU A 447 -13.51 20.72 -14.78
C LEU A 447 -13.79 22.19 -14.49
N CYS A 448 -14.59 22.45 -13.46
CA CYS A 448 -14.99 23.81 -13.10
C CYS A 448 -14.88 24.07 -11.60
N ASP A 449 -14.58 25.31 -11.25
CA ASP A 449 -14.68 25.86 -9.91
C ASP A 449 -15.49 27.16 -9.92
N SER A 450 -15.95 27.60 -8.75
CA SER A 450 -16.75 28.81 -8.65
C SER A 450 -16.54 29.61 -7.38
N MET A 451 -16.59 30.93 -7.52
CA MET A 451 -16.44 31.91 -6.44
C MET A 451 -17.66 32.85 -6.39
N ILE A 452 -18.12 33.20 -5.18
CA ILE A 452 -19.26 34.10 -4.97
C ILE A 452 -18.81 35.41 -4.35
N LEU A 453 -19.21 36.52 -4.98
CA LEU A 453 -19.09 37.88 -4.48
C LEU A 453 -20.45 38.41 -4.04
N ASN A 454 -20.47 39.11 -2.90
CA ASN A 454 -21.67 39.76 -2.40
C ASN A 454 -21.65 41.24 -2.78
N ILE A 455 -22.52 41.67 -3.70
CA ILE A 455 -22.62 43.07 -4.13
C ILE A 455 -23.87 43.73 -3.53
N PHE A 456 -23.67 44.84 -2.83
CA PHE A 456 -24.77 45.64 -2.28
C PHE A 456 -25.10 46.84 -3.16
N VAL A 457 -26.29 46.83 -3.75
CA VAL A 457 -26.79 47.89 -4.62
C VAL A 457 -27.73 48.79 -3.83
N ASN A 458 -27.30 50.03 -3.62
CA ASN A 458 -28.04 51.01 -2.84
C ASN A 458 -28.86 51.95 -3.74
N LYS A 459 -30.00 52.39 -3.21
CA LYS A 459 -30.81 53.43 -3.82
C LYS A 459 -30.34 54.82 -3.38
N PRO A 460 -29.98 55.74 -4.30
CA PRO A 460 -29.60 57.10 -3.93
C PRO A 460 -30.71 57.83 -3.17
N PRO A 461 -30.39 58.60 -2.12
CA PRO A 461 -31.40 59.40 -1.41
C PRO A 461 -31.92 60.55 -2.31
N ILE A 462 -33.23 60.74 -2.32
CA ILE A 462 -33.87 61.88 -2.99
C ILE A 462 -33.92 63.06 -2.01
N ALA A 463 -33.19 64.13 -2.32
CA ALA A 463 -33.25 65.35 -1.53
C ALA A 463 -34.62 66.05 -1.68
N VAL A 464 -35.30 66.31 -0.56
CA VAL A 464 -36.57 67.06 -0.53
C VAL A 464 -36.35 68.37 0.22
N VAL A 465 -36.74 69.49 -0.39
CA VAL A 465 -36.76 70.82 0.23
C VAL A 465 -38.19 71.27 0.36
N GLU A 466 -38.65 71.50 1.59
CA GLU A 466 -39.93 72.14 1.87
C GLU A 466 -39.72 73.60 2.30
N ILE A 467 -40.47 74.53 1.69
CA ILE A 467 -40.53 75.92 2.13
C ILE A 467 -41.73 76.06 3.07
N SER A 468 -41.49 76.15 4.37
CA SER A 468 -42.53 76.45 5.36
C SER A 468 -42.97 77.92 5.23
N LYS A 469 -44.27 78.18 5.05
CA LYS A 469 -44.83 79.53 5.20
C LYS A 469 -44.77 79.93 6.68
N LEU A 470 -44.11 81.08 6.94
CA LEU A 470 -43.99 81.72 8.26
C LEU A 470 -45.33 82.04 8.90
#